data_AF-J9SG81-F1
#
_entry.id   AF-J9SG81-F1
#
_cell.length_a   1.000
_cell.length_b   1.000
_cell.length_c   1.000
_cell.angle_alpha   90.00
_cell.angle_beta   90.00
_cell.angle_gamma   90.00
#
_symmetry.space_group_name_H-M   'P 1'
#
loop_
_entity.id
_entity.type
_entity.pdbx_description
1 polymer ?
#
loop_
_entity_poly.entity_id
_entity_poly.type
_entity_poly.pdbx_seq_one_letter_code
_entity_poly.pdbx_strand_id
1 'polypeptide(L)'
;MDKQLLEESLALVDLPDSGLTVRFYEILFDRYPTVRAMFGRDSRAQAEMLRNVVVSVVKHVDDAEWLTTTLHALGRRHAGFGVTRPMYTAVAECMIAAMSEIAGDSWTPAMTLAWDRALGAVATIMLDGYPAESRTPARAPRRSAGAA
;
A
#
# COMPACT_ATOMS: atom_id res chain seq x y z
N MET A 1 -1.36 -10.47 12.61
CA MET A 1 -1.20 -9.02 12.90
C MET A 1 -2.08 -8.67 14.09
N ASP A 2 -1.99 -7.46 14.65
CA ASP A 2 -2.97 -7.01 15.66
C ASP A 2 -4.25 -6.54 14.93
N LYS A 3 -5.17 -7.48 14.69
CA LYS A 3 -6.40 -7.20 13.94
C LYS A 3 -7.28 -6.18 14.64
N GLN A 4 -7.42 -6.30 15.95
CA GLN A 4 -8.27 -5.41 16.74
C GLN A 4 -7.77 -3.96 16.63
N LEU A 5 -6.46 -3.74 16.76
CA LEU A 5 -5.89 -2.40 16.65
C LEU A 5 -6.05 -1.81 15.23
N LEU A 6 -5.98 -2.64 14.18
CA LEU A 6 -6.26 -2.21 12.81
C LEU A 6 -7.73 -1.82 12.62
N GLU A 7 -8.67 -2.57 13.18
CA GLU A 7 -10.11 -2.28 13.11
C GLU A 7 -10.46 -1.01 13.89
N GLU A 8 -9.97 -0.87 15.12
CA GLU A 8 -10.18 0.31 15.97
C GLU A 8 -9.64 1.58 15.30
N SER A 9 -8.41 1.52 14.78
CA SER A 9 -7.78 2.66 14.11
C SER A 9 -8.43 3.01 12.77
N LEU A 10 -8.97 2.02 12.04
CA LEU A 10 -9.73 2.28 10.81
C LEU A 10 -11.06 2.99 11.11
N ALA A 11 -11.71 2.66 12.22
CA ALA A 11 -12.95 3.31 12.65
C ALA A 11 -12.75 4.80 12.98
N LEU A 12 -11.56 5.20 13.46
CA LEU A 12 -11.22 6.61 13.71
C LEU A 12 -11.18 7.47 12.44
N VAL A 13 -11.03 6.83 11.28
CA VAL A 13 -10.79 7.50 9.99
C VAL A 13 -11.86 7.17 8.95
N ASP A 14 -12.96 6.54 9.35
CA ASP A 14 -14.10 6.20 8.47
C ASP A 14 -14.96 7.43 8.18
N LEU A 15 -14.41 8.33 7.35
CA LEU A 15 -15.07 9.56 6.94
C LEU A 15 -16.07 9.30 5.80
N PRO A 16 -17.19 10.05 5.74
CA PRO A 16 -18.10 10.03 4.60
C PRO A 16 -17.39 10.45 3.30
N ASP A 17 -18.01 10.13 2.16
CA ASP A 17 -17.54 10.54 0.82
C ASP A 17 -16.08 10.15 0.49
N SER A 18 -15.59 9.05 1.07
CA SER A 18 -14.20 8.60 0.91
C SER A 18 -13.15 9.61 1.41
N GLY A 19 -13.47 10.38 2.46
CA GLY A 19 -12.59 11.44 2.99
C GLY A 19 -11.16 10.98 3.31
N LEU A 20 -10.98 9.78 3.88
CA LEU A 20 -9.66 9.19 4.09
C LEU A 20 -8.88 9.09 2.77
N THR A 21 -9.52 8.55 1.74
CA THR A 21 -8.83 8.29 0.48
C THR A 21 -8.55 9.59 -0.28
N VAL A 22 -9.44 10.58 -0.18
CA VAL A 22 -9.18 11.93 -0.72
C VAL A 22 -7.92 12.50 -0.07
N ARG A 23 -7.85 12.49 1.27
CA ARG A 23 -6.68 13.00 1.99
C ARG A 23 -5.40 12.24 1.64
N PHE A 24 -5.49 10.92 1.53
CA PHE A 24 -4.39 10.08 1.07
C PHE A 24 -3.85 10.52 -0.31
N TYR A 25 -4.72 10.76 -1.30
CA TYR A 25 -4.28 11.18 -2.63
C TYR A 25 -3.67 12.58 -2.64
N GLU A 26 -4.19 13.51 -1.84
CA GLU A 26 -3.57 14.82 -1.66
C GLU A 26 -2.12 14.68 -1.20
N ILE A 27 -1.89 13.91 -0.11
CA ILE A 27 -0.55 13.68 0.44
C ILE A 27 0.34 12.94 -0.57
N LEU A 28 -0.17 11.90 -1.24
CA LEU A 28 0.59 11.12 -2.20
C LEU A 28 1.06 11.98 -3.38
N PHE A 29 0.19 12.82 -3.94
CA PHE A 29 0.54 13.64 -5.10
C PHE A 29 1.37 14.87 -4.75
N ASP A 30 1.28 15.35 -3.51
CA ASP A 30 2.17 16.39 -3.00
C ASP A 30 3.61 15.86 -2.83
N ARG A 31 3.76 14.71 -2.16
CA ARG A 31 5.09 14.11 -1.87
C ARG A 31 5.71 13.39 -3.06
N TYR A 32 4.90 12.75 -3.89
CA TYR A 32 5.32 11.92 -5.02
C TYR A 32 4.61 12.33 -6.32
N PRO A 33 4.80 13.56 -6.82
CA PRO A 33 4.06 14.08 -7.96
C PRO A 33 4.21 13.23 -9.24
N THR A 34 5.33 12.50 -9.39
CA THR A 34 5.57 11.61 -10.52
C THR A 34 4.60 10.44 -10.60
N VAL A 35 4.02 10.00 -9.47
CA VAL A 35 3.07 8.89 -9.47
C VAL A 35 1.69 9.30 -9.99
N ARG A 36 1.39 10.61 -10.00
CA ARG A 36 0.08 11.16 -10.40
C ARG A 36 -0.32 10.75 -11.82
N ALA A 37 0.64 10.65 -12.74
CA ALA A 37 0.40 10.24 -14.12
C ALA A 37 -0.07 8.79 -14.27
N MET A 38 0.13 7.96 -13.23
CA MET A 38 -0.32 6.56 -13.20
C MET A 38 -1.76 6.42 -12.70
N PHE A 39 -2.33 7.48 -12.14
CA PHE A 39 -3.72 7.52 -11.70
C PHE A 39 -4.60 8.09 -12.81
N GLY A 40 -5.78 7.49 -13.00
CA GLY A 40 -6.75 7.94 -13.99
C GLY A 40 -7.35 9.29 -13.62
N ARG A 41 -8.14 9.87 -14.53
CA ARG A 41 -8.83 11.14 -14.27
C ARG A 41 -9.96 11.04 -13.23
N ASP A 42 -10.45 9.82 -12.98
CA ASP A 42 -11.51 9.56 -11.98
C ASP A 42 -10.91 9.15 -10.63
N SER A 43 -10.55 10.16 -9.85
CA SER A 43 -10.00 9.98 -8.50
C SER A 43 -11.02 9.41 -7.52
N ARG A 44 -12.33 9.59 -7.74
CA ARG A 44 -13.38 9.11 -6.83
C ARG A 44 -13.59 7.61 -6.94
N ALA A 45 -13.71 7.08 -8.16
CA ALA A 45 -13.80 5.63 -8.36
C ALA A 45 -12.54 4.89 -7.84
N GLN A 46 -11.36 5.51 -8.02
CA GLN A 46 -10.12 4.98 -7.44
C GLN A 46 -10.09 5.10 -5.91
N ALA A 47 -10.69 6.14 -5.36
CA ALA A 47 -10.77 6.34 -3.92
C ALA A 47 -11.64 5.28 -3.23
N GLU A 48 -12.80 4.98 -3.83
CA GLU A 48 -13.71 3.93 -3.39
C GLU A 48 -13.06 2.54 -3.53
N MET A 49 -12.38 2.28 -4.64
CA MET A 49 -11.66 1.01 -4.84
C MET A 49 -10.58 0.80 -3.76
N LEU A 50 -9.77 1.82 -3.46
CA LEU A 50 -8.74 1.72 -2.43
C LEU A 50 -9.34 1.50 -1.04
N ARG A 51 -10.40 2.25 -0.68
CA ARG A 51 -11.13 2.05 0.58
C ARG A 51 -11.61 0.61 0.72
N ASN A 52 -12.24 0.08 -0.32
CA ASN A 52 -12.77 -1.29 -0.30
C ASN A 52 -11.66 -2.33 -0.15
N VAL A 53 -10.50 -2.13 -0.79
CA VAL A 53 -9.33 -3.02 -0.64
C VAL A 53 -8.79 -2.97 0.79
N VAL A 54 -8.60 -1.77 1.36
CA VAL A 54 -8.10 -1.59 2.73
C VAL A 54 -9.02 -2.27 3.75
N VAL A 55 -10.32 -2.01 3.68
CA VAL A 55 -11.33 -2.66 4.54
C VAL A 55 -11.30 -4.18 4.38
N SER A 56 -11.20 -4.68 3.14
CA SER A 56 -11.18 -6.12 2.87
C SER A 56 -9.93 -6.80 3.42
N VAL A 57 -8.76 -6.14 3.31
CA VAL A 57 -7.49 -6.63 3.87
C VAL A 57 -7.57 -6.73 5.38
N VAL A 58 -8.07 -5.70 6.07
CA VAL A 58 -8.23 -5.72 7.54
C VAL A 58 -9.18 -6.84 7.96
N LYS A 59 -10.31 -7.01 7.25
CA LYS A 59 -11.28 -8.07 7.53
C LYS A 59 -10.67 -9.48 7.44
N HIS A 60 -9.79 -9.71 6.47
CA HIS A 60 -9.17 -10.99 6.17
C HIS A 60 -7.71 -11.08 6.62
N VAL A 61 -7.28 -10.23 7.54
CA VAL A 61 -5.87 -10.12 7.95
C VAL A 61 -5.27 -11.41 8.52
N ASP A 62 -6.14 -12.30 9.02
CA ASP A 62 -5.78 -13.63 9.55
C ASP A 62 -6.12 -14.79 8.58
N ASP A 63 -6.62 -14.48 7.39
CA ASP A 63 -6.96 -15.47 6.35
C ASP A 63 -5.85 -15.49 5.28
N ALA A 64 -4.84 -16.33 5.53
CA ALA A 64 -3.66 -16.44 4.66
C ALA A 64 -4.00 -16.89 3.24
N GLU A 65 -5.00 -17.76 3.06
CA GLU A 65 -5.39 -18.28 1.74
C GLU A 65 -6.06 -17.19 0.91
N TRP A 66 -7.01 -16.47 1.52
CA TRP A 66 -7.66 -15.33 0.89
C TRP A 66 -6.64 -14.25 0.52
N LEU A 67 -5.77 -13.87 1.47
CA LEU A 67 -4.74 -12.85 1.25
C LEU A 67 -3.84 -13.23 0.09
N THR A 68 -3.32 -14.46 0.07
CA THR A 68 -2.44 -14.93 -1.01
C THR A 68 -3.16 -14.88 -2.36
N THR A 69 -4.34 -15.47 -2.46
CA THR A 69 -5.08 -15.58 -3.73
C THR A 69 -5.46 -14.21 -4.28
N THR A 70 -6.07 -13.37 -3.44
CA THR A 70 -6.58 -12.06 -3.84
C THR A 70 -5.45 -11.07 -4.11
N LEU A 71 -4.44 -11.00 -3.22
CA LEU A 71 -3.36 -10.03 -3.36
C LEU A 71 -2.37 -10.44 -4.47
N HIS A 72 -2.17 -11.73 -4.76
CA HIS A 72 -1.40 -12.14 -5.94
C HIS A 72 -2.08 -11.67 -7.24
N ALA A 73 -3.40 -11.84 -7.36
CA ALA A 73 -4.14 -11.37 -8.52
C ALA A 73 -4.05 -9.85 -8.68
N LEU A 74 -4.18 -9.12 -7.57
CA LEU A 74 -4.02 -7.67 -7.54
C LEU A 74 -2.58 -7.24 -7.89
N GLY A 75 -1.59 -7.98 -7.41
CA GLY A 75 -0.18 -7.81 -7.71
C GLY A 75 0.13 -7.89 -9.20
N ARG A 76 -0.38 -8.93 -9.90
CA ARG A 76 -0.25 -9.04 -11.37
C ARG A 76 -0.80 -7.83 -12.11
N ARG A 77 -1.93 -7.29 -11.66
CA ARG A 77 -2.52 -6.07 -12.24
C ARG A 77 -1.63 -4.85 -12.00
N HIS A 78 -1.06 -4.70 -10.80
CA HIS A 78 -0.14 -3.60 -10.47
C HIS A 78 1.17 -3.69 -11.27
N ALA A 79 1.68 -4.90 -11.51
CA ALA A 79 2.83 -5.11 -12.39
C ALA A 79 2.54 -4.62 -13.81
N GLY A 80 1.34 -4.90 -14.34
CA GLY A 80 0.88 -4.41 -15.65
C GLY A 80 0.77 -2.88 -15.74
N PHE A 81 0.59 -2.20 -14.61
CA PHE A 81 0.61 -0.72 -14.54
C PHE A 81 2.02 -0.14 -14.37
N GLY A 82 3.06 -0.98 -14.23
CA GLY A 82 4.43 -0.53 -13.99
C GLY A 82 4.68 -0.03 -12.57
N VAL A 83 3.83 -0.41 -11.60
CA VAL A 83 4.05 -0.07 -10.19
C VAL A 83 5.32 -0.77 -9.69
N THR A 84 6.17 -0.03 -8.98
CA THR A 84 7.46 -0.52 -8.49
C THR A 84 7.46 -0.70 -6.97
N ARG A 85 8.41 -1.46 -6.44
CA ARG A 85 8.57 -1.66 -4.98
C ARG A 85 8.66 -0.33 -4.19
N PRO A 86 9.47 0.67 -4.61
CA PRO A 86 9.49 1.97 -3.92
C PRO A 86 8.13 2.68 -3.88
N MET A 87 7.27 2.47 -4.88
CA MET A 87 5.94 3.07 -4.88
C MET A 87 5.02 2.46 -3.83
N TYR A 88 5.17 1.17 -3.48
CA TYR A 88 4.45 0.59 -2.35
C TYR A 88 4.86 1.24 -1.02
N THR A 89 6.15 1.52 -0.85
CA THR A 89 6.64 2.25 0.34
C THR A 89 6.03 3.65 0.41
N ALA A 90 6.04 4.39 -0.70
CA ALA A 90 5.40 5.71 -0.80
C ALA A 90 3.89 5.67 -0.45
N VAL A 91 3.16 4.67 -0.97
CA VAL A 91 1.75 4.48 -0.63
C VAL A 91 1.56 4.19 0.84
N ALA A 92 2.39 3.33 1.44
CA ALA A 92 2.26 2.96 2.84
C ALA A 92 2.46 4.16 3.77
N GLU A 93 3.52 4.95 3.55
CA GLU A 93 3.78 6.14 4.36
C GLU A 93 2.70 7.22 4.21
N CYS A 94 2.18 7.43 2.99
CA CYS A 94 1.15 8.44 2.73
C CYS A 94 -0.19 8.02 3.34
N MET A 95 -0.51 6.73 3.34
CA MET A 95 -1.72 6.20 3.98
C MET A 95 -1.67 6.37 5.50
N ILE A 96 -0.55 6.00 6.12
CA ILE A 96 -0.35 6.18 7.56
C ILE A 96 -0.39 7.66 7.94
N ALA A 97 0.22 8.54 7.13
CA ALA A 97 0.15 9.98 7.34
C ALA A 97 -1.31 10.49 7.28
N ALA A 98 -2.08 10.08 6.26
CA ALA A 98 -3.49 10.46 6.15
C ALA A 98 -4.31 10.00 7.37
N MET A 99 -4.14 8.74 7.78
CA MET A 99 -4.86 8.21 8.94
C MET A 99 -4.48 8.93 10.23
N SER A 100 -3.18 9.18 10.44
CA SER A 100 -2.68 9.91 11.61
C SER A 100 -3.18 11.35 11.65
N GLU A 101 -3.24 12.04 10.51
CA GLU A 101 -3.75 13.42 10.45
C GLU A 101 -5.25 13.48 10.75
N ILE A 102 -6.03 12.52 10.24
CA ILE A 102 -7.48 12.47 10.46
C ILE A 102 -7.82 12.10 11.91
N ALA A 103 -7.15 11.10 12.47
CA ALA A 103 -7.41 10.61 13.82
C ALA A 103 -6.85 11.53 14.92
N GLY A 104 -5.89 12.41 14.59
CA GLY A 104 -5.33 13.40 15.52
C GLY A 104 -4.79 12.77 16.79
N ASP A 105 -5.17 13.32 17.95
CA ASP A 105 -4.71 12.86 19.27
C ASP A 105 -5.13 11.42 19.61
N SER A 106 -6.10 10.86 18.89
CA SER A 106 -6.51 9.45 19.04
C SER A 106 -5.55 8.48 18.34
N TRP A 107 -4.69 8.98 17.44
CA TRP A 107 -3.71 8.15 16.74
C TRP A 107 -2.49 7.86 17.60
N THR A 108 -2.14 6.59 17.75
CA THR A 108 -1.04 6.18 18.63
C THR A 108 0.16 5.62 17.86
N PRO A 109 1.38 5.62 18.44
CA PRO A 109 2.53 4.95 17.85
C PRO A 109 2.31 3.45 17.58
N ALA A 110 1.48 2.80 18.40
CA ALA A 110 1.12 1.40 18.20
C ALA A 110 0.31 1.19 16.92
N MET A 111 -0.63 2.10 16.62
CA MET A 111 -1.40 2.08 15.36
C MET A 111 -0.49 2.27 14.15
N THR A 112 0.46 3.22 14.20
CA THR A 112 1.48 3.38 13.15
C THR A 112 2.24 2.08 12.90
N LEU A 113 2.74 1.42 13.96
CA LEU A 113 3.48 0.17 13.83
C LEU A 113 2.62 -0.97 13.27
N ALA A 114 1.36 -1.05 13.69
CA ALA A 114 0.43 -2.07 13.20
C ALA A 114 0.16 -1.90 11.70
N TRP A 115 -0.09 -0.67 11.25
CA TRP A 115 -0.33 -0.36 9.84
C TRP A 115 0.92 -0.52 8.98
N ASP A 116 2.10 -0.13 9.47
CA ASP A 116 3.37 -0.36 8.77
C ASP A 116 3.59 -1.85 8.49
N ARG A 117 3.41 -2.71 9.50
CA ARG A 117 3.48 -4.16 9.35
C ARG A 117 2.43 -4.69 8.38
N ALA A 118 1.19 -4.20 8.49
CA ALA A 118 0.09 -4.68 7.65
C ALA A 118 0.30 -4.33 6.18
N LEU A 119 0.63 -3.07 5.88
CA LEU A 119 0.88 -2.58 4.52
C LEU A 119 2.15 -3.20 3.93
N GLY A 120 3.19 -3.41 4.74
CA GLY A 120 4.40 -4.14 4.34
C GLY A 120 4.13 -5.60 3.97
N ALA A 121 3.28 -6.30 4.74
CA ALA A 121 2.86 -7.65 4.42
C ALA A 121 2.05 -7.70 3.12
N VAL A 122 1.08 -6.80 2.94
CA VAL A 122 0.31 -6.68 1.70
C VAL A 122 1.23 -6.43 0.50
N ALA A 123 2.14 -5.47 0.60
CA ALA A 123 3.08 -5.15 -0.46
C ALA A 123 3.96 -6.36 -0.82
N THR A 124 4.41 -7.12 0.18
CA THR A 124 5.20 -8.34 -0.04
C THR A 124 4.42 -9.37 -0.83
N ILE A 125 3.20 -9.72 -0.38
CA ILE A 125 2.34 -10.70 -1.07
C ILE A 125 2.01 -10.23 -2.49
N MET A 126 1.68 -8.95 -2.67
CA MET A 126 1.42 -8.41 -4.01
C MET A 126 2.63 -8.54 -4.93
N LEU A 127 3.83 -8.22 -4.43
CA LEU A 127 5.08 -8.31 -5.19
C LEU A 127 5.46 -9.77 -5.51
N ASP A 128 5.12 -10.72 -4.65
CA ASP A 128 5.29 -12.16 -4.93
C ASP A 128 4.39 -12.63 -6.08
N GLY A 129 3.24 -11.97 -6.27
CA GLY A 129 2.36 -12.17 -7.41
C GLY A 129 2.87 -11.58 -8.74
N TYR A 130 3.96 -10.80 -8.76
CA TYR A 130 4.48 -10.20 -9.99
C TYR A 130 5.06 -11.27 -10.93
N PRO A 131 4.96 -11.08 -12.26
CA PRO A 131 5.68 -11.94 -13.21
C PRO A 131 7.19 -11.98 -12.90
N ALA A 132 7.83 -13.13 -13.13
CA ALA A 132 9.25 -13.34 -12.81
C ALA A 132 10.18 -12.30 -13.47
N GLU A 133 9.82 -11.81 -14.65
CA GLU A 133 10.55 -10.78 -15.41
C GLU A 133 10.44 -9.38 -14.78
N SER A 134 9.37 -9.13 -14.02
CA SER A 134 9.12 -7.87 -13.32
C SER A 134 9.74 -7.83 -11.91
N ARG A 135 10.11 -8.99 -11.36
CA ARG A 135 10.91 -9.10 -10.13
C ARG A 135 12.35 -8.70 -10.43
N THR A 136 12.63 -7.40 -10.50
CA THR A 136 14.01 -6.91 -10.67
C THR A 136 14.90 -7.47 -9.54
N PRO A 137 15.93 -8.28 -9.83
CA PRO A 137 16.89 -8.67 -8.80
C PRO A 137 17.74 -7.46 -8.43
N ALA A 138 18.05 -7.31 -7.14
CA ALA A 138 19.09 -6.40 -6.70
C ALA A 138 20.38 -6.73 -7.48
N ARG A 139 20.83 -5.80 -8.33
CA ARG A 139 21.94 -6.04 -9.25
C ARG A 139 23.19 -6.38 -8.45
N ALA A 140 23.68 -7.61 -8.55
CA ALA A 140 24.95 -8.01 -7.94
C ALA A 140 26.10 -7.16 -8.52
N PRO A 141 27.09 -6.77 -7.70
CA PRO A 141 28.22 -5.98 -8.17
C PRO A 141 29.02 -6.79 -9.20
N ARG A 142 29.21 -6.22 -10.39
CA ARG A 142 30.10 -6.77 -11.41
C ARG A 142 31.51 -6.80 -10.85
N ARG A 143 32.05 -7.99 -10.57
CA ARG A 143 33.49 -8.17 -10.36
C ARG A 143 34.20 -7.93 -11.70
N SER A 144 34.91 -6.81 -11.80
CA SER A 144 35.94 -6.61 -12.82
C SER A 144 37.17 -7.42 -12.42
N ALA A 145 37.34 -8.60 -13.01
CA ALA A 145 38.64 -9.27 -13.01
C ALA A 145 39.44 -8.69 -14.18
N GLY A 146 40.50 -7.96 -13.85
CA GLY A 146 41.43 -7.36 -14.80
C GLY A 146 42.13 -8.43 -15.64
N ALA A 147 42.32 -8.10 -16.90
CA ALA A 147 43.22 -8.81 -17.79
C ALA A 147 44.67 -8.60 -17.32
N ALA A 148 45.43 -9.69 -17.29
CA ALA A 148 46.89 -9.68 -17.30
C ALA A 148 47.34 -10.02 -18.73
#